data_AF-A0A076PTE7-F1
#
_entry.id   AF-A0A076PTE7-F1
#
_cell.length_a   1.000
_cell.length_b   1.000
_cell.length_c   1.000
_cell.angle_alpha   90.00
_cell.angle_beta   90.00
_cell.angle_gamma   90.00
#
_symmetry.space_group_name_H-M   'P 1'
#
loop_
_entity.id
_entity.type
_entity.pdbx_description
1 polymer ?
#
loop_
_entity_poly.entity_id
_entity_poly.type
_entity_poly.pdbx_seq_one_letter_code
_entity_poly.pdbx_strand_id
1 'polypeptide(L)'
;MLLALMARQPVSKELWRQLQPLIPSFTPSVKGGARKLNVSDEAALNGILFVLQTGIPWEDLPQSLGSGRGMTCWRRLRDWNANGVWQRLHQAMLVRLREHDPRSTHR
;
A
#
# COMPACT_ATOMS: atom_id res chain seq x y z
N MET A 1 22.95 -3.41 8.75
CA MET A 1 22.27 -4.67 8.33
C MET A 1 20.92 -4.95 9.03
N LEU A 2 20.42 -4.11 9.95
CA LEU A 2 19.08 -4.29 10.57
C LEU A 2 17.89 -3.71 9.77
N LEU A 3 18.13 -2.79 8.82
CA LEU A 3 17.07 -2.22 7.97
C LEU A 3 16.48 -3.24 6.95
N ALA A 4 17.21 -4.33 6.65
CA ALA A 4 16.78 -5.34 5.68
C ALA A 4 15.78 -6.38 6.25
N LEU A 5 15.55 -6.37 7.57
CA LEU A 5 14.60 -7.27 8.24
C LEU A 5 13.20 -6.65 8.39
N MET A 6 13.07 -5.32 8.41
CA MET A 6 11.76 -4.64 8.36
C MET A 6 11.16 -4.62 6.95
N ALA A 7 12.00 -4.77 5.93
CA ALA A 7 11.69 -4.65 4.50
C ALA A 7 10.93 -5.85 3.88
N ARG A 8 10.33 -6.71 4.71
CA ARG A 8 9.71 -7.97 4.27
C ARG A 8 8.37 -8.28 4.91
N GLN A 9 7.93 -7.48 5.89
CA GLN A 9 6.69 -7.77 6.60
C GLN A 9 5.51 -7.16 5.85
N PRO A 10 4.47 -7.95 5.53
CA PRO A 10 3.24 -7.38 5.02
C PRO A 10 2.65 -6.43 6.07
N VAL A 11 1.88 -5.46 5.59
CA VAL A 11 1.08 -4.57 6.43
C VAL A 11 0.25 -5.44 7.38
N SER A 12 0.35 -5.18 8.69
CA SER A 12 -0.41 -5.95 9.67
C SER A 12 -1.91 -5.78 9.41
N LYS A 13 -2.71 -6.81 9.70
CA LYS A 13 -4.18 -6.73 9.51
C LYS A 13 -4.79 -5.53 10.25
N GLU A 14 -4.25 -5.21 11.42
CA GLU A 14 -4.67 -4.04 12.20
C GLU A 14 -4.37 -2.75 11.45
N LEU A 15 -3.14 -2.59 10.96
CA LEU A 15 -2.76 -1.41 10.20
C LEU A 15 -3.59 -1.30 8.91
N TRP A 16 -3.81 -2.41 8.23
CA TRP A 16 -4.62 -2.47 7.02
C TRP A 16 -6.06 -1.99 7.27
N ARG A 17 -6.71 -2.44 8.35
CA ARG A 17 -8.08 -1.99 8.71
C ARG A 17 -8.19 -0.47 8.87
N GLN A 18 -7.13 0.17 9.33
CA GLN A 18 -7.09 1.64 9.49
C GLN A 18 -6.82 2.37 8.17
N LEU A 19 -6.01 1.76 7.30
CA LEU A 19 -5.64 2.36 6.01
C LEU A 19 -6.70 2.17 4.92
N GLN A 20 -7.41 1.04 4.92
CA GLN A 20 -8.38 0.68 3.89
C GLN A 20 -9.42 1.78 3.60
N PRO A 21 -10.03 2.46 4.60
CA PRO A 21 -11.01 3.51 4.34
C PRO A 21 -10.47 4.75 3.63
N LEU A 22 -9.15 4.96 3.63
CA LEU A 22 -8.49 6.11 2.99
C LEU A 22 -8.23 5.90 1.49
N ILE A 23 -8.37 4.65 1.05
CA ILE A 23 -8.21 4.24 -0.34
C ILE A 23 -9.59 4.38 -1.02
N PRO A 24 -9.69 5.19 -2.09
CA PRO A 24 -10.96 5.37 -2.79
C PRO A 24 -11.39 4.03 -3.39
N SER A 25 -12.65 3.68 -3.19
CA SER A 25 -13.29 2.56 -3.86
C SER A 25 -13.05 2.68 -5.36
N PHE A 26 -12.56 1.62 -5.98
CA PHE A 26 -12.36 1.61 -7.43
C PHE A 26 -13.72 1.72 -8.12
N THR A 27 -13.95 2.84 -8.80
CA THR A 27 -15.08 2.99 -9.71
C THR A 27 -14.61 2.63 -11.12
N PRO A 28 -15.12 1.54 -11.72
CA PRO A 28 -14.79 1.19 -13.10
C PRO A 28 -15.15 2.33 -14.05
N SER A 29 -14.27 2.64 -15.00
CA SER A 29 -14.60 3.61 -16.04
C SER A 29 -15.60 3.03 -17.03
N VAL A 30 -16.63 3.81 -17.38
CA VAL A 30 -17.64 3.44 -18.38
C VAL A 30 -17.01 3.16 -19.76
N LYS A 31 -15.86 3.76 -20.08
CA LYS A 31 -15.14 3.61 -21.36
C LYS A 31 -14.12 2.46 -21.39
N GLY A 32 -13.81 1.86 -20.24
CA GLY A 32 -12.82 0.81 -20.11
C GLY A 32 -13.33 -0.17 -19.09
N GLY A 33 -14.13 -1.13 -19.58
CA GLY A 33 -15.04 -1.98 -18.81
C GLY A 33 -14.48 -2.54 -17.51
N ALA A 34 -15.38 -2.98 -16.63
CA ALA A 34 -15.11 -3.49 -15.29
C ALA A 34 -13.91 -4.45 -15.28
N ARG A 35 -12.71 -3.91 -15.08
CA ARG A 35 -11.53 -4.72 -14.86
C ARG A 35 -11.71 -5.25 -13.46
N LYS A 36 -12.26 -6.46 -13.36
CA LYS A 36 -12.29 -7.24 -12.12
C LYS A 36 -10.91 -7.07 -11.49
N LEU A 37 -10.85 -6.40 -10.35
CA LEU A 37 -9.62 -6.26 -9.59
C LEU A 37 -9.27 -7.68 -9.14
N ASN A 38 -8.44 -8.38 -9.92
CA ASN A 38 -7.96 -9.71 -9.58
C ASN A 38 -7.01 -9.69 -8.36
N VAL A 39 -6.76 -8.50 -7.79
CA VAL A 39 -5.87 -8.23 -6.67
C VAL A 39 -6.60 -7.28 -5.73
N SER A 40 -6.67 -7.62 -4.44
CA SER A 40 -7.24 -6.74 -3.42
C SER A 40 -6.34 -5.51 -3.20
N ASP A 41 -6.89 -4.43 -2.65
CA ASP A 41 -6.09 -3.25 -2.34
C ASP A 41 -5.00 -3.52 -1.29
N GLU A 42 -5.26 -4.45 -0.37
CA GLU A 42 -4.27 -4.93 0.60
C GLU A 42 -3.10 -5.59 -0.11
N ALA A 43 -3.40 -6.51 -1.03
CA ALA A 43 -2.39 -7.23 -1.78
C ALA A 43 -1.61 -6.30 -2.71
N ALA A 44 -2.27 -5.32 -3.33
CA ALA A 44 -1.62 -4.29 -4.13
C ALA A 44 -0.69 -3.42 -3.28
N LEU A 45 -1.12 -2.97 -2.09
CA LEU A 45 -0.29 -2.19 -1.18
C LEU A 45 0.95 -2.98 -0.75
N ASN A 46 0.78 -4.23 -0.34
CA ASN A 46 1.89 -5.11 0.03
C ASN A 46 2.88 -5.33 -1.12
N GLY A 47 2.39 -5.52 -2.34
CA GLY A 47 3.23 -5.69 -3.54
C GLY A 47 4.01 -4.42 -3.88
N ILE A 48 3.37 -3.26 -3.80
CA ILE A 48 4.03 -1.97 -4.01
C ILE A 48 5.14 -1.75 -2.97
N LEU A 49 4.84 -1.94 -1.68
CA LEU A 49 5.83 -1.79 -0.61
C LEU A 49 7.01 -2.74 -0.80
N PHE A 50 6.74 -3.99 -1.19
CA PHE A 50 7.79 -4.97 -1.46
C PHE A 50 8.74 -4.51 -2.57
N VAL A 51 8.21 -4.08 -3.73
CA VAL A 51 9.04 -3.58 -4.84
C VAL A 51 9.83 -2.35 -4.42
N LEU A 52 9.19 -1.37 -3.77
CA LEU A 52 9.86 -0.14 -3.34
C LEU A 52 10.97 -0.39 -2.30
N GLN A 53 10.81 -1.40 -1.45
CA GLN A 53 11.80 -1.76 -0.44
C GLN A 53 12.96 -2.60 -1.00
N THR A 54 12.68 -3.49 -1.95
CA THR A 54 13.69 -4.41 -2.50
C THR A 54 14.39 -3.87 -3.74
N GLY A 55 13.78 -2.89 -4.43
CA GLY A 55 14.30 -2.31 -5.67
C GLY A 55 14.23 -3.25 -6.87
N ILE A 56 13.53 -4.38 -6.77
CA ILE A 56 13.40 -5.33 -7.88
C ILE A 56 12.58 -4.73 -9.03
N PRO A 57 12.77 -5.20 -10.27
CA PRO A 57 11.85 -4.90 -11.35
C PRO A 57 10.42 -5.35 -11.00
N TRP A 58 9.41 -4.58 -11.46
CA TRP A 58 8.00 -4.95 -11.26
C TRP A 58 7.64 -6.32 -11.87
N GLU A 59 8.34 -6.74 -12.92
CA GLU A 59 8.14 -8.04 -13.56
C GLU A 59 8.60 -9.21 -12.69
N ASP A 60 9.55 -8.96 -11.79
CA ASP A 60 10.15 -9.96 -10.89
C ASP A 60 9.41 -10.08 -9.55
N LEU A 61 8.30 -9.35 -9.37
CA LEU A 61 7.51 -9.43 -8.14
C LEU A 61 7.02 -10.86 -7.91
N PRO A 62 7.35 -11.51 -6.77
CA PRO A 62 6.94 -12.88 -6.50
C PRO A 62 5.41 -13.01 -6.43
N GLN A 63 4.85 -13.90 -7.24
CA GLN A 63 3.40 -14.15 -7.26
C GLN A 63 2.89 -14.78 -5.96
N SER A 64 3.77 -15.40 -5.17
CA SER A 64 3.46 -15.97 -3.86
C SER A 64 2.97 -14.94 -2.83
N LEU A 65 3.18 -13.64 -3.07
CA LEU A 65 2.69 -12.55 -2.21
C LEU A 65 1.19 -12.27 -2.38
N GLY A 66 0.52 -12.87 -3.37
CA GLY A 66 -0.90 -12.62 -3.64
C GLY A 66 -1.20 -11.24 -4.28
N SER A 67 -0.18 -10.41 -4.50
CA SER A 67 -0.23 -9.08 -5.12
C SER A 67 -0.52 -9.08 -6.63
N GLY A 68 -0.70 -10.26 -7.23
CA GLY A 68 -0.83 -10.45 -8.67
C GLY A 68 0.44 -10.08 -9.44
N ARG A 69 0.30 -9.78 -10.73
CA ARG A 69 1.44 -9.33 -11.57
C ARG A 69 1.91 -7.95 -11.10
N GLY A 70 3.22 -7.70 -11.02
CA GLY A 70 3.72 -6.41 -10.53
C GLY A 70 3.31 -5.20 -11.40
N MET A 71 2.96 -5.40 -12.67
CA MET A 71 2.36 -4.33 -13.48
C MET A 71 0.98 -3.88 -12.95
N THR A 72 0.24 -4.76 -12.27
CA THR A 72 -1.00 -4.38 -11.55
C THR A 72 -0.67 -3.46 -10.37
N CYS A 73 0.38 -3.79 -9.61
CA CYS A 73 0.88 -2.97 -8.51
C CYS A 73 1.35 -1.60 -9.00
N TRP A 74 2.10 -1.54 -10.10
CA TRP A 74 2.56 -0.28 -10.70
C TRP A 74 1.40 0.62 -11.14
N ARG A 75 0.37 0.04 -11.80
CA ARG A 75 -0.83 0.80 -12.19
C ARG A 75 -1.55 1.36 -10.95
N ARG A 76 -1.69 0.53 -9.91
CA ARG A 76 -2.32 0.95 -8.64
C ARG A 76 -1.51 2.06 -7.98
N LEU A 77 -0.18 1.95 -7.93
CA LEU A 77 0.73 2.99 -7.43
C LEU A 77 0.50 4.32 -8.15
N ARG A 78 0.46 4.30 -9.49
CA ARG A 78 0.23 5.49 -10.32
C ARG A 78 -1.16 6.10 -10.07
N ASP A 79 -2.21 5.28 -10.08
CA ASP A 79 -3.58 5.75 -9.91
C ASP A 79 -3.80 6.29 -8.49
N TRP A 80 -3.24 5.64 -7.48
CA TRP A 80 -3.25 6.10 -6.09
C TRP A 80 -2.50 7.40 -5.89
N ASN A 81 -1.37 7.58 -6.59
CA ASN A 81 -0.64 8.85 -6.59
C ASN A 81 -1.46 9.98 -7.19
N ALA A 82 -2.12 9.75 -8.32
CA ALA A 82 -3.00 10.74 -8.94
C ALA A 82 -4.20 11.11 -8.04
N ASN A 83 -4.70 10.17 -7.24
CA ASN A 83 -5.85 10.37 -6.34
C ASN A 83 -5.46 10.84 -4.92
N GLY A 84 -4.18 11.17 -4.67
CA GLY A 84 -3.72 11.65 -3.38
C GLY A 84 -3.72 10.60 -2.26
N VAL A 85 -3.77 9.31 -2.60
CA VAL A 85 -3.88 8.21 -1.62
C VAL A 85 -2.64 8.15 -0.74
N TRP A 86 -1.44 8.25 -1.33
CA TRP A 86 -0.19 8.18 -0.57
C TRP A 86 -0.08 9.28 0.48
N GLN A 87 -0.55 10.49 0.15
CA GLN A 87 -0.60 11.61 1.07
C GLN A 87 -1.53 11.30 2.25
N ARG A 88 -2.73 10.76 1.99
CA ARG A 88 -3.67 10.34 3.05
C ARG A 88 -3.09 9.23 3.93
N LEU A 89 -2.50 8.20 3.31
CA LEU A 89 -1.85 7.10 4.04
C LEU A 89 -0.70 7.63 4.91
N HIS A 90 0.16 8.51 4.37
CA HIS A 90 1.27 9.09 5.10
C HIS A 90 0.79 9.93 6.31
N GLN A 91 -0.23 10.78 6.12
CA GLN A 91 -0.81 11.55 7.23
C GLN A 91 -1.40 10.64 8.32
N ALA A 92 -2.11 9.58 7.94
CA ALA A 92 -2.62 8.61 8.91
C ALA A 92 -1.49 7.93 9.71
N MET A 93 -0.36 7.61 9.07
CA MET A 93 0.80 7.05 9.76
C MET A 93 1.44 8.06 10.72
N LEU A 94 1.52 9.33 10.34
CA LEU A 94 2.04 10.37 11.23
C LEU A 94 1.14 10.58 12.46
N VAL A 95 -0.18 10.56 12.29
CA VAL A 95 -1.14 10.65 13.41
C VAL A 95 -0.95 9.47 14.35
N ARG A 96 -0.94 8.25 13.83
CA ARG A 96 -0.72 7.03 14.62
C ARG A 96 0.61 7.06 15.38
N LEU A 97 1.69 7.52 14.73
CA LEU A 97 3.00 7.63 15.38
C LEU A 97 3.00 8.63 16.53
N ARG A 98 2.25 9.74 16.41
CA ARG A 98 2.09 10.72 17.51
C ARG A 98 1.32 10.14 18.68
N GLU A 99 0.24 9.39 18.42
CA GLU A 99 -0.56 8.72 19.46
C GLU A 99 0.25 7.69 20.27
N HIS A 100 1.22 7.05 19.63
CA HIS A 100 2.13 6.10 20.26
C HIS A 100 3.46 6.72 20.72
N ASP A 101 3.65 8.04 20.59
CA ASP A 101 4.81 8.72 21.16
C ASP A 101 4.51 9.09 22.62
N PRO A 102 5.12 8.40 23.61
CA PRO A 102 4.91 8.69 25.03
C PRO A 102 5.36 10.09 25.44
N ARG A 103 6.09 10.81 24.58
CA ARG A 103 6.55 12.18 24.83
C ARG A 103 5.52 13.25 24.46
N SER A 104 4.44 12.90 23.75
CA SER A 104 3.43 13.87 23.29
C SER A 104 2.42 14.28 24.38
N THR A 105 2.29 13.51 25.46
CA THR A 105 1.33 13.74 26.56
C THR A 105 1.82 14.75 27.62
N HIS A 106 3.03 15.29 27.50
CA HIS A 106 3.65 16.17 28.52
C HIS A 106 3.77 17.64 28.09
N ARG A 107 2.84 18.16 27.28
CA ARG A 107 2.80 19.60 26.96
C ARG A 107 1.46 20.21 27.36
#